data_AF-A0A6J1Q0U0-F1
#
_entry.id   AF-A0A6J1Q0U0-F1
#
_cell.length_a   1.000
_cell.length_b   1.000
_cell.length_c   1.000
_cell.angle_alpha   90.00
_cell.angle_beta   90.00
_cell.angle_gamma   90.00
#
_symmetry.space_group_name_H-M   'P 1'
#
loop_
_entity.id
_entity.type
_entity.pdbx_description
1 polymer ?
#
loop_
_entity_poly.entity_id
_entity_poly.type
_entity_poly.pdbx_seq_one_letter_code
_entity_poly.pdbx_strand_id
1 'polypeptide(L)'
;MVNIGGEIYCVETQLNMAHSCGEGTVMIRILMDGILKKNELLHCTYSGHQPPRNLGKSNEPKVYRALHSKAKVVIIKYTLEYAKSQGWKKKTKHDSAPYKWIDLQQTMTQKIGEIKRAYQKNLDMKK
;
A
#
# COMPACT_ATOMS: atom_id res chain seq x y z
N MET A 1 1.03 19.24 5.36
CA MET A 1 0.33 17.96 5.56
C MET A 1 -1.15 18.22 5.39
N VAL A 2 -1.90 17.31 4.77
CA VAL A 2 -3.34 17.46 4.49
C VAL A 2 -4.09 16.31 5.14
N ASN A 3 -5.20 16.60 5.83
CA ASN A 3 -6.05 15.57 6.41
C ASN A 3 -6.86 14.88 5.30
N ILE A 4 -6.80 13.54 5.23
CA ILE A 4 -7.56 12.76 4.24
C ILE A 4 -8.67 11.90 4.88
N GLY A 5 -8.84 11.98 6.20
CA GLY A 5 -9.88 11.27 6.96
C GLY A 5 -9.44 10.90 8.37
N GLY A 6 -10.25 11.25 9.37
CA GLY A 6 -9.95 11.00 10.79
C GLY A 6 -8.68 11.73 11.24
N GLU A 7 -7.78 11.00 11.90
CA GLU A 7 -6.46 11.47 12.37
C GLU A 7 -5.32 11.10 11.40
N ILE A 8 -5.64 10.80 10.14
CA ILE A 8 -4.66 10.38 9.13
C ILE A 8 -4.35 11.56 8.19
N TYR A 9 -3.07 11.90 8.15
CA TYR A 9 -2.55 13.00 7.34
C TYR A 9 -1.63 12.48 6.24
N CYS A 10 -1.75 13.08 5.05
CA CYS A 10 -0.89 12.81 3.90
C CYS A 10 0.04 14.00 3.64
N VAL A 11 1.25 13.73 3.17
CA VAL A 11 2.14 14.74 2.60
C VAL A 11 1.46 15.37 1.37
N GLU A 12 1.38 16.70 1.34
CA GLU A 12 0.61 17.44 0.32
C GLU A 12 1.07 17.16 -1.11
N THR A 13 2.39 17.13 -1.33
CA THR A 13 2.96 16.81 -2.65
C THR A 13 2.58 15.41 -3.12
N GLN A 14 2.48 14.43 -2.21
CA GLN A 14 2.03 13.08 -2.52
C GLN A 14 0.52 13.05 -2.77
N LEU A 15 -0.27 13.80 -2.01
CA LEU A 15 -1.71 13.90 -2.24
C LEU A 15 -2.02 14.49 -3.63
N ASN A 16 -1.34 15.57 -4.02
CA ASN A 16 -1.49 16.18 -5.35
C ASN A 16 -1.12 15.18 -6.46
N MET A 17 -0.01 14.46 -6.30
CA MET A 17 0.38 13.41 -7.25
C MET A 17 -0.65 12.27 -7.32
N ALA A 18 -1.25 11.91 -6.18
CA ALA A 18 -2.27 10.88 -6.10
C ALA A 18 -3.55 11.29 -6.85
N HIS A 19 -3.94 12.57 -6.80
CA HIS A 19 -5.09 13.08 -7.56
C HIS A 19 -4.86 13.08 -9.08
N SER A 20 -3.61 13.16 -9.52
CA SER A 20 -3.24 13.15 -10.95
C SER A 20 -2.99 11.76 -11.54
N CYS A 21 -3.02 10.67 -10.76
CA CYS A 21 -2.48 9.38 -11.20
C CYS A 21 -3.38 8.54 -12.12
N GLY A 22 -4.66 8.90 -12.28
CA GLY A 22 -5.60 8.27 -13.22
C GLY A 22 -6.03 6.83 -12.91
N GLU A 23 -5.54 6.23 -11.81
CA GLU A 23 -5.81 4.84 -11.46
C GLU A 23 -5.80 4.61 -9.94
N GLY A 24 -6.79 3.87 -9.42
CA GLY A 24 -6.91 3.57 -7.99
C GLY A 24 -5.72 2.80 -7.42
N THR A 25 -5.15 1.84 -8.14
CA THR A 25 -3.97 1.11 -7.65
C THR A 25 -2.74 2.00 -7.51
N VAL A 26 -2.55 2.95 -8.44
CA VAL A 26 -1.47 3.92 -8.40
C VAL A 26 -1.70 4.92 -7.26
N MET A 27 -2.95 5.36 -7.07
CA MET A 27 -3.33 6.24 -5.96
C MET A 27 -2.97 5.62 -4.60
N ILE A 28 -3.31 4.34 -4.37
CA ILE A 28 -2.92 3.62 -3.13
C ILE A 28 -1.43 3.68 -2.90
N ARG A 29 -0.62 3.43 -3.94
CA ARG A 29 0.84 3.39 -3.83
C ARG A 29 1.41 4.75 -3.43
N ILE A 30 0.90 5.83 -4.02
CA ILE A 30 1.33 7.20 -3.72
C ILE A 30 0.88 7.60 -2.31
N LEU A 31 -0.38 7.32 -1.95
CA LEU A 31 -0.90 7.62 -0.60
C LEU A 31 -0.12 6.88 0.49
N MET A 32 0.27 5.62 0.25
CA MET A 32 1.13 4.89 1.19
C MET A 32 2.47 5.59 1.40
N ASP A 33 3.10 6.11 0.34
CA ASP A 33 4.37 6.84 0.45
C ASP A 33 4.20 8.21 1.13
N GLY A 34 3.01 8.83 1.03
CA GLY A 34 2.68 10.10 1.67
C GLY A 34 2.18 10.01 3.12
N ILE A 35 1.75 8.84 3.58
CA ILE A 35 1.17 8.64 4.93
C ILE A 35 2.08 7.81 5.83
N LEU A 36 2.77 6.83 5.26
CA LEU A 36 3.53 5.82 6.02
C LEU A 36 5.02 6.00 5.78
N LYS A 37 5.82 5.83 6.83
CA LYS A 37 7.28 5.92 6.70
C LYS A 37 7.81 4.64 6.03
N LYS A 38 8.75 4.77 5.09
CA LYS A 38 9.39 3.61 4.43
C LYS A 38 9.94 2.59 5.45
N ASN A 39 10.53 3.06 6.55
CA ASN A 39 11.04 2.19 7.60
C ASN A 39 9.94 1.38 8.30
N GLU A 40 8.75 1.95 8.48
CA GLU A 40 7.61 1.22 9.06
C GLU A 40 7.13 0.12 8.11
N LEU A 41 7.16 0.38 6.80
CA LEU A 41 6.78 -0.58 5.77
C LEU A 41 7.73 -1.79 5.68
N LEU A 42 9.02 -1.61 6.01
CA LEU A 42 10.02 -2.69 6.00
C LEU A 42 9.74 -3.78 7.04
N HIS A 43 9.21 -3.41 8.20
CA HIS A 43 9.03 -4.32 9.34
C HIS A 43 7.58 -4.77 9.55
N CYS A 44 6.68 -4.43 8.61
CA CYS A 44 5.26 -4.74 8.73
C CYS A 44 4.75 -5.72 7.66
N THR A 45 3.61 -6.38 7.89
CA THR A 45 2.78 -6.98 6.83
C THR A 45 1.38 -6.41 6.92
N TYR A 46 0.55 -6.61 5.89
CA TYR A 46 -0.82 -6.07 5.89
C TYR A 46 -1.63 -6.50 7.13
N SER A 47 -1.45 -7.75 7.59
CA SER A 47 -2.17 -8.34 8.72
C SER A 47 -1.31 -8.64 9.96
N GLY A 48 0.01 -8.39 9.93
CA GLY A 48 0.94 -8.79 10.99
C GLY A 48 1.33 -10.27 10.96
N HIS A 49 0.77 -11.06 10.05
CA HIS A 49 1.12 -12.47 9.91
C HIS A 49 2.34 -12.65 8.99
N GLN A 50 3.14 -13.69 9.27
CA GLN A 50 4.25 -14.10 8.41
C GLN A 50 3.71 -14.57 7.05
N PRO A 51 4.30 -14.12 5.91
CA PRO A 51 3.88 -14.58 4.59
C PRO A 51 4.16 -16.08 4.45
N PRO A 52 3.21 -16.89 3.90
CA PRO A 52 3.38 -18.34 3.78
C PRO A 52 4.63 -18.75 2.99
N ARG A 53 5.01 -17.96 1.99
CA ARG A 53 6.21 -18.22 1.16
C ARG A 53 7.53 -18.16 1.93
N ASN A 54 7.54 -17.58 3.14
CA ASN A 54 8.72 -17.48 3.99
C ASN A 54 8.75 -18.54 5.11
N LEU A 55 7.71 -19.38 5.25
CA LEU A 55 7.59 -20.37 6.33
C LEU A 55 8.59 -21.55 6.25
N GLY A 56 9.48 -21.58 5.24
CA GLY A 56 10.50 -22.65 5.11
C GLY A 56 11.88 -22.18 4.70
N LYS A 57 12.15 -20.87 4.65
CA LYS A 57 13.46 -20.32 4.20
C LYS A 57 14.34 -19.79 5.33
N SER A 58 13.76 -19.49 6.49
CA SER A 58 14.54 -19.19 7.70
C SER A 58 13.84 -19.82 8.90
N ASN A 59 14.57 -20.63 9.66
CA ASN A 59 14.10 -21.21 10.93
C ASN A 59 13.95 -20.16 12.04
N GLU A 60 14.25 -18.89 11.76
CA GLU A 60 14.07 -17.80 12.72
C GLU A 60 12.67 -17.18 12.60
N PRO A 61 11.89 -17.12 13.70
CA PRO A 61 10.60 -16.45 13.73
C PRO A 61 10.80 -14.93 13.58
N LYS A 62 10.58 -14.40 12.37
CA LYS A 62 10.53 -12.95 12.16
C LYS A 62 9.17 -12.43 12.64
N VAL A 63 9.17 -11.66 13.72
CA VAL A 63 7.98 -10.96 14.20
C VAL A 63 7.65 -9.83 13.22
N TYR A 64 6.49 -9.90 12.56
CA TYR A 64 6.00 -8.84 11.69
C TYR A 64 4.93 -8.02 12.42
N ARG A 65 5.06 -6.69 12.38
CA ARG A 65 3.99 -5.81 12.88
C ARG A 65 2.85 -5.73 11.85
N ALA A 66 1.63 -5.56 12.31
CA ALA A 66 0.53 -5.24 11.40
C ALA A 66 0.67 -3.81 10.86
N LEU A 67 0.30 -3.62 9.59
CA LEU A 67 0.16 -2.29 9.01
C LEU A 67 -0.87 -1.48 9.82
N HIS A 68 -0.57 -0.20 10.05
CA HIS A 68 -1.39 0.68 10.87
C HIS A 68 -2.87 0.60 10.47
N SER A 69 -3.70 0.11 11.39
CA SER A 69 -5.06 -0.37 11.11
C SER A 69 -6.00 0.76 10.69
N LYS A 70 -5.89 1.94 11.30
CA LYS A 70 -6.66 3.13 10.88
C LYS A 70 -6.19 3.61 9.49
N ALA A 71 -4.88 3.66 9.25
CA ALA A 71 -4.32 4.20 8.02
C ALA A 71 -4.72 3.36 6.80
N LYS A 72 -4.63 2.02 6.90
CA LYS A 72 -5.03 1.15 5.78
C LYS A 72 -6.50 1.34 5.38
N VAL A 73 -7.38 1.50 6.37
CA VAL A 73 -8.82 1.71 6.15
C VAL A 73 -9.06 3.07 5.50
N VAL A 74 -8.45 4.13 6.03
CA VAL A 74 -8.61 5.49 5.49
C VAL A 74 -8.12 5.58 4.06
N ILE A 75 -6.94 5.03 3.77
CA ILE A 75 -6.38 5.02 2.41
C ILE A 75 -7.32 4.31 1.43
N ILE A 76 -7.81 3.11 1.78
CA ILE A 76 -8.70 2.34 0.89
C ILE A 76 -10.02 3.07 0.67
N LYS A 77 -10.65 3.59 1.74
CA LYS A 77 -11.91 4.35 1.63
C LYS A 77 -11.75 5.59 0.76
N TYR A 78 -10.72 6.38 1.03
CA TYR A 78 -10.41 7.59 0.28
C TYR A 78 -10.23 7.27 -1.22
N THR A 79 -9.46 6.24 -1.54
CA THR A 79 -9.27 5.83 -2.94
C THR A 79 -10.55 5.33 -3.60
N LEU A 80 -11.39 4.57 -2.90
CA LEU A 80 -12.67 4.11 -3.46
C LEU A 80 -13.62 5.26 -3.76
N GLU A 81 -13.74 6.21 -2.84
CA GLU A 81 -14.57 7.41 -2.99
C GLU A 81 -14.06 8.29 -4.14
N TYR A 82 -12.75 8.52 -4.19
CA TYR A 82 -12.14 9.31 -5.27
C TYR A 82 -12.30 8.60 -6.62
N ALA A 83 -11.98 7.31 -6.71
CA ALA A 83 -12.15 6.51 -7.93
C ALA A 83 -13.60 6.53 -8.41
N LYS A 84 -14.58 6.44 -7.50
CA LYS A 84 -16.00 6.56 -7.84
C LYS A 84 -16.33 7.94 -8.41
N SER A 85 -15.84 9.02 -7.79
CA SER A 85 -16.07 10.39 -8.27
C SER A 85 -15.47 10.65 -9.66
N GLN A 86 -14.34 10.03 -9.97
CA GLN A 86 -13.65 10.17 -11.26
C GLN A 86 -14.12 9.15 -12.31
N GLY A 87 -15.08 8.27 -11.99
CA GLY A 87 -15.51 7.20 -12.88
C GLY A 87 -14.40 6.16 -13.19
N TRP A 88 -13.40 6.05 -12.33
CA TRP A 88 -12.29 5.11 -12.52
C TRP A 88 -12.77 3.67 -12.35
N LYS A 89 -12.40 2.84 -13.32
CA LYS A 89 -12.64 1.39 -13.32
C LYS A 89 -11.33 0.64 -13.31
N LYS A 90 -11.33 -0.55 -12.72
CA LYS A 90 -10.25 -1.51 -12.82
C LYS A 90 -10.16 -1.97 -14.27
N LYS A 91 -8.98 -1.82 -14.88
CA LYS A 91 -8.69 -2.38 -16.21
C LYS A 91 -8.44 -3.88 -16.04
N THR A 92 -9.34 -4.73 -16.51
CA THR A 92 -9.09 -6.18 -16.61
C THR A 92 -9.13 -6.61 -18.07
N LYS A 93 -8.55 -7.79 -18.38
CA LYS A 93 -8.48 -8.31 -19.76
C LYS A 93 -9.86 -8.54 -20.41
N HIS A 94 -10.91 -8.73 -19.60
CA HIS A 94 -12.23 -9.13 -20.09
C HIS A 94 -13.35 -8.16 -19.71
N ASP A 95 -13.13 -7.22 -18.78
CA ASP A 95 -14.14 -6.20 -18.44
C ASP A 95 -13.58 -5.01 -17.64
N SER A 96 -14.32 -3.90 -17.64
CA SER A 96 -14.08 -2.75 -16.78
C SER A 96 -15.02 -2.77 -15.57
N ALA A 97 -14.49 -3.19 -14.41
CA ALA A 97 -15.27 -3.29 -13.17
C ALA A 97 -14.90 -2.15 -12.20
N PRO A 98 -15.82 -1.69 -11.33
CA PRO A 98 -15.45 -0.80 -10.22
C PRO A 98 -14.38 -1.43 -9.33
N TYR A 99 -13.53 -0.60 -8.72
CA TYR A 99 -12.58 -1.07 -7.72
C TYR A 99 -13.30 -1.68 -6.52
N LYS A 100 -12.84 -2.86 -6.08
CA LYS A 100 -13.29 -3.48 -4.83
C LYS A 100 -12.23 -3.30 -3.75
N TRP A 101 -12.67 -3.40 -2.50
CA TRP A 101 -11.79 -3.36 -1.33
C TRP A 101 -10.58 -4.32 -1.46
N ILE A 102 -10.83 -5.54 -1.92
CA ILE A 102 -9.82 -6.59 -2.05
C ILE A 102 -8.73 -6.21 -3.06
N ASP A 103 -9.07 -5.48 -4.14
CA ASP A 103 -8.11 -5.08 -5.15
C ASP A 103 -7.07 -4.12 -4.57
N LEU A 104 -7.54 -3.13 -3.82
CA LEU A 104 -6.71 -2.11 -3.20
C LEU A 104 -5.88 -2.69 -2.03
N GLN A 105 -6.46 -3.62 -1.27
CA GLN A 105 -5.73 -4.39 -0.24
C GLN A 105 -4.58 -5.21 -0.85
N GLN A 106 -4.81 -5.85 -1.99
CA GLN A 106 -3.75 -6.58 -2.71
C GLN A 106 -2.64 -5.63 -3.16
N THR A 107 -2.99 -4.44 -3.67
CA THR A 107 -2.00 -3.41 -4.04
C THR A 107 -1.14 -2.99 -2.85
N MET A 108 -1.72 -2.77 -1.68
CA MET A 108 -0.94 -2.45 -0.47
C MET A 108 0.05 -3.58 -0.11
N THR A 109 -0.42 -4.81 -0.17
CA THR A 109 0.40 -6.00 0.13
C THR A 109 1.57 -6.14 -0.86
N GLN A 110 1.31 -5.89 -2.15
CA GLN A 110 2.33 -5.92 -3.21
C GLN A 110 3.39 -4.83 -2.98
N LYS A 111 2.98 -3.59 -2.71
CA LYS A 111 3.88 -2.46 -2.42
C LYS A 111 4.79 -2.74 -1.21
N ILE A 112 4.25 -3.27 -0.12
CA ILE A 112 5.05 -3.69 1.06
C ILE A 112 6.10 -4.74 0.63
N GLY A 113 5.69 -5.74 -0.16
CA GLY A 113 6.60 -6.77 -0.66
C GLY A 113 7.71 -6.21 -1.55
N GLU A 114 7.38 -5.25 -2.42
CA GLU A 114 8.36 -4.57 -3.30
C GLU A 114 9.39 -3.78 -2.48
N ILE A 115 8.95 -3.01 -1.48
CA ILE A 115 9.85 -2.25 -0.60
C ILE A 115 10.85 -3.18 0.09
N LYS A 116 10.37 -4.30 0.63
CA LYS A 116 11.24 -5.31 1.28
C LYS A 116 12.25 -5.93 0.31
N ARG A 117 11.82 -6.26 -0.91
CA ARG A 117 12.72 -6.81 -1.94
C ARG A 117 13.78 -5.78 -2.38
N ALA A 118 13.39 -4.53 -2.56
CA ALA A 118 14.31 -3.46 -2.92
C ALA A 118 15.34 -3.22 -1.82
N TYR A 119 14.92 -3.24 -0.55
CA TYR A 119 15.82 -3.13 0.60
C TYR A 119 16.83 -4.27 0.67
N GLN A 120 16.38 -5.52 0.50
CA GLN A 120 17.29 -6.68 0.49
C GLN A 120 18.32 -6.57 -0.64
N LYS A 121 17.88 -6.24 -1.87
CA LYS A 121 18.78 -6.03 -3.01
C LYS A 121 19.85 -4.98 -2.72
N ASN A 122 19.49 -3.88 -2.05
CA ASN A 122 20.43 -2.82 -1.67
C ASN A 122 21.44 -3.25 -0.60
N LEU A 123 21.08 -4.20 0.28
CA LEU A 123 22.02 -4.79 1.22
C LEU A 123 23.00 -5.74 0.53
N ASP A 124 22.52 -6.52 -0.43
CA ASP A 124 23.33 -7.49 -1.15
C ASP A 124 24.37 -6.81 -2.06
N MET A 125 24.06 -5.63 -2.63
CA MET A 125 25.01 -4.83 -3.43
C MET A 125 26.10 -4.13 -2.61
N LYS A 126 25.94 -4.05 -1.28
CA LYS A 126 26.91 -3.42 -0.37
C LYS A 126 27.90 -4.41 0.25
N LYS A 127 27.73 -5.71 -0.03
CA LYS A 127 28.64 -6.78 0.37
C LYS A 127 29.60 -7.09 -0.76
#